data_AF-A0A7Y2UMG4-F1
#
_entry.id   AF-A0A7Y2UMG4-F1
#
_cell.length_a   1.000
_cell.length_b   1.000
_cell.length_c   1.000
_cell.angle_alpha   90.00
_cell.angle_beta   90.00
_cell.angle_gamma   90.00
#
_symmetry.space_group_name_H-M   'P 1'
#
loop_
_entity.id
_entity.type
_entity.pdbx_description
1 polymer ?
#
loop_
_entity_poly.entity_id
_entity_poly.type
_entity_poly.pdbx_seq_one_letter_code
_entity_poly.pdbx_strand_id
1 'polypeptide(L)' 'MADLKASYMGIELKNPVVAGACDLTANLDTIKKIEDSGAGALVLKSLFEEQIQLEQARFDEEMQQ' A
#
# COMPACT_ATOMS: atom_id res chain seq x y z
N MET A 1 -0.04 28.23 13.41
CA MET A 1 -0.38 27.08 12.55
C MET A 1 -0.99 25.99 13.41
N ALA A 2 -1.91 25.20 12.88
CA ALA A 2 -2.53 24.10 13.61
C ALA A 2 -1.59 22.90 13.71
N ASP A 3 -1.61 22.19 14.84
CA ASP A 3 -1.01 20.86 14.94
C ASP A 3 -1.88 19.87 14.17
N LEU A 4 -1.26 19.13 13.26
CA LEU A 4 -1.96 18.15 12.42
C LEU A 4 -1.77 16.72 12.91
N LYS A 5 -0.97 16.47 13.96
CA LYS A 5 -0.77 15.11 14.49
C LYS A 5 -2.09 14.41 14.76
N ALA A 6 -2.13 13.11 14.47
CA ALA A 6 -3.30 12.27 14.66
C ALA A 6 -2.92 10.96 15.35
N SER A 7 -3.91 10.28 15.92
CA SER A 7 -3.75 8.90 16.41
C SER A 7 -4.78 8.01 15.75
N TYR A 8 -4.33 6.87 15.24
CA TYR A 8 -5.18 5.85 14.63
C TYR A 8 -4.85 4.49 15.22
N MET A 9 -5.83 3.84 15.85
CA MET A 9 -5.67 2.54 16.52
C MET A 9 -4.48 2.48 17.50
N GLY A 10 -4.18 3.60 18.18
CA GLY A 10 -3.05 3.70 19.12
C GLY A 10 -1.69 4.00 18.48
N ILE A 11 -1.63 4.17 17.16
CA ILE A 11 -0.43 4.57 16.42
C ILE A 11 -0.46 6.08 16.21
N GLU A 12 0.63 6.78 16.54
CA GLU A 12 0.78 8.21 16.23
C GLU A 12 1.13 8.42 14.75
N LEU A 13 0.42 9.35 14.11
CA LEU A 13 0.65 9.77 12.73
C LEU A 13 1.12 11.23 12.70
N LYS A 14 2.06 11.54 11.80
CA LYS A 14 2.57 12.91 11.60
C LYS A 14 1.47 13.90 11.20
N ASN A 15 0.43 13.41 10.53
CA ASN A 15 -0.75 14.16 10.09
C ASN A 15 -1.93 13.20 9.81
N PRO A 16 -3.16 13.68 9.55
CA PRO A 16 -4.33 12.81 9.38
C PRO A 16 -4.53 12.37 7.92
N VAL A 17 -3.61 12.67 7.00
CA VAL A 17 -3.74 12.34 5.58
C VAL A 17 -3.31 10.89 5.36
N VAL A 18 -4.23 10.08 4.83
CA VAL A 18 -3.99 8.68 4.50
C VAL A 18 -4.26 8.45 3.01
N ALA A 19 -3.30 7.87 2.30
CA ALA A 19 -3.48 7.49 0.90
C ALA A 19 -4.35 6.22 0.82
N GLY A 20 -5.49 6.30 0.12
CA GLY A 20 -6.38 5.15 -0.06
C GLY A 20 -5.82 4.09 -1.00
N ALA A 21 -6.39 2.89 -0.94
CA ALA A 21 -6.02 1.77 -1.81
C ALA A 21 -6.21 2.13 -3.29
N CYS A 22 -5.13 2.14 -4.05
CA CYS A 22 -5.11 2.46 -5.48
C CYS A 22 -3.87 1.87 -6.15
N ASP A 23 -3.69 2.10 -7.46
CA ASP A 23 -2.52 1.59 -8.19
C ASP A 23 -1.19 2.11 -7.66
N LEU A 24 -1.17 3.32 -7.08
CA LEU A 24 0.03 3.90 -6.47
C LEU A 24 0.44 3.18 -5.17
N THR A 25 -0.47 2.44 -4.54
CA THR A 25 -0.17 1.66 -3.33
C THR A 25 0.09 0.19 -3.62
N ALA A 26 0.35 -0.16 -4.88
CA ALA A 26 0.69 -1.51 -5.34
C ALA A 26 2.20 -1.75 -5.52
N ASN A 27 3.01 -0.69 -5.57
CA ASN A 27 4.44 -0.78 -5.87
C ASN A 27 5.27 -0.03 -4.82
N LEU A 28 6.42 -0.59 -4.44
CA LEU A 28 7.31 -0.02 -3.43
C LEU A 28 7.85 1.38 -3.81
N ASP A 29 8.13 1.63 -5.09
CA ASP A 29 8.67 2.92 -5.53
C ASP A 29 7.63 4.03 -5.41
N THR A 30 6.36 3.73 -5.71
CA THR A 30 5.27 4.71 -5.55
C THR A 30 4.88 4.86 -4.08
N ILE A 31 4.95 3.78 -3.28
CA ILE A 31 4.78 3.84 -1.83
C ILE A 31 5.80 4.80 -1.19
N LYS A 32 7.08 4.71 -1.57
CA LYS A 32 8.13 5.63 -1.09
C LYS A 32 7.81 7.09 -1.46
N LYS A 33 7.35 7.34 -2.69
CA LYS A 33 6.95 8.69 -3.11
C LYS A 33 5.76 9.24 -2.31
N ILE A 34 4.82 8.37 -1.92
CA ILE A 34 3.69 8.76 -1.06
C ILE A 34 4.19 9.17 0.33
N GLU A 35 5.12 8.40 0.91
CA GLU A 35 5.79 8.75 2.17
C GLU A 35 6.56 10.08 2.06
N ASP A 36 7.38 10.24 1.02
CA ASP A 36 8.17 11.45 0.75
C ASP A 36 7.28 12.69 0.54
N SER A 37 6.07 12.50 0.02
CA SER A 37 5.05 13.55 -0.15
C SER A 37 4.39 13.94 1.18
N GLY A 38 4.70 13.23 2.27
CA GLY A 38 4.27 13.56 3.62
C GLY A 38 2.94 12.92 4.04
N ALA A 39 2.46 11.87 3.37
CA ALA A 39 1.31 11.13 3.87
C ALA A 39 1.60 10.52 5.27
N GLY A 40 0.63 10.58 6.18
CA GLY A 40 0.76 10.01 7.52
C GLY A 40 0.68 8.48 7.52
N ALA A 41 -0.10 7.90 6.61
CA ALA A 41 -0.22 6.46 6.38
C ALA A 41 -0.72 6.17 4.94
N LEU A 42 -0.80 4.89 4.58
CA LEU A 42 -1.43 4.44 3.33
C LEU A 42 -2.14 3.09 3.51
N VAL A 43 -3.08 2.79 2.60
CA VAL A 43 -3.70 1.48 2.46
C VAL A 43 -3.16 0.82 1.20
N LEU A 44 -2.59 -0.38 1.33
CA LEU A 44 -2.07 -1.14 0.19
C LEU A 44 -3.19 -1.51 -0.78
N LYS A 45 -2.84 -1.66 -2.07
CA LYS A 45 -3.79 -2.14 -3.07
C LYS A 45 -4.36 -3.49 -2.64
N SER A 46 -5.68 -3.65 -2.77
CA SER A 46 -6.35 -4.89 -2.42
C SER A 46 -5.83 -6.06 -3.23
N LEU A 47 -5.66 -7.21 -2.56
CA LEU A 47 -5.37 -8.48 -3.19
C LEU A 47 -6.65 -9.32 -3.24
N PHE A 48 -6.90 -9.95 -4.38
CA PHE A 48 -8.01 -10.88 -4.57
C PHE A 48 -7.46 -12.30 -4.73
N GLU A 49 -8.14 -13.30 -4.17
CA GLU A 49 -7.67 -14.69 -4.14
C GLU A 49 -7.47 -15.23 -5.56
N GLU A 50 -8.37 -14.89 -6.48
CA GLU A 50 -8.33 -15.31 -7.88
C GLU A 50 -7.06 -14.81 -8.59
N GLN A 51 -6.59 -13.61 -8.23
CA GLN A 51 -5.35 -13.05 -8.78
C GLN A 51 -4.13 -13.83 -8.28
N ILE A 52 -4.12 -14.19 -6.99
CA ILE A 52 -3.04 -14.97 -6.39
C ILE A 52 -2.98 -16.38 -7.00
N GLN A 53 -4.13 -17.04 -7.14
CA GLN A 53 -4.22 -18.37 -7.75
C GLN A 53 -3.73 -18.34 -9.21
N LEU A 54 -4.11 -17.31 -9.98
CA LEU A 54 -3.66 -17.14 -11.36
C LEU A 54 -2.15 -16.90 -11.45
N GLU A 55 -1.58 -16.06 -10.58
CA GLU A 55 -0.13 -15.82 -10.52
C GLU A 55 0.64 -17.09 -10.14
N GLN A 56 0.13 -17.87 -9.19
CA GLN A 56 0.71 -19.16 -8.80
C GLN A 56 0.70 -20.16 -9.96
N ALA A 57 -0.44 -20.33 -10.64
CA ALA A 57 -0.54 -21.23 -11.79
C ALA A 57 0.46 -20.85 -12.90
N ARG A 58 0.58 -19.55 -13.20
CA ARG A 58 1.55 -19.06 -14.20
C ARG A 58 2.99 -19.34 -13.78
N PHE A 59 3.31 -19.14 -12.50
CA PHE A 59 4.65 -19.42 -11.97
C PHE A 59 5.00 -20.90 -12.09
N ASP A 60 4.07 -21.80 -11.77
CA ASP A 60 4.27 -23.25 -11.90
C ASP A 60 4.49 -23.68 -13.35
N GLU A 61 3.76 -23.09 -14.31
CA GLU A 61 3.94 -23.33 -15.74
C GLU A 61 5.32 -22.86 -16.25
N GLU A 62 5.81 -21.70 -15.77
CA GLU A 62 7.13 -21.16 -16.09
C GLU A 62 8.27 -22.05 -15.54
N MET A 63 8.07 -22.66 -14.37
CA MET A 63 9.07 -23.52 -13.71
C MET A 63 9.16 -24.95 -14.27
N GLN A 64 8.12 -25.40 -14.99
CA GLN A 64 8.09 -26.72 -15.64
C GLN A 64 8.69 -26.73 -17.06
N GLN A 65 9.02 -25.56 -17.62
CA GLN A 65 9.72 -25.40 -18.89
C GLN A 65 11.25 -25.35 -18.71
#